data_AF-A0A7Y6BTD1-F1
#
_entry.id   AF-A0A7Y6BTD1-F1
#
_cell.length_a   1.000
_cell.length_b   1.000
_cell.length_c   1.000
_cell.angle_alpha   90.00
_cell.angle_beta   90.00
_cell.angle_gamma   90.00
#
_symmetry.space_group_name_H-M   'P 1'
#
loop_
_entity.id
_entity.type
_entity.pdbx_description
1 polymer ?
#
loop_
_entity_poly.entity_id
_entity_poly.type
_entity_poly.pdbx_seq_one_letter_code
_entity_poly.pdbx_strand_id
1 'polypeptide(L)'
;MEIALRDYQIEAQKTFFNKLILGVKRQLIVLPTGAGKTIVAASISKLFRDRYNNGLPIVFIAHRDELLKQTAEKMKLVWGDVKVGKVKGVDNEQEADVIVASTQTLIRGRQMVKPGLVIYDEAHHSVSKGSMKVLESLGCFEADGPPLLGITATPNRLDRQALGQVYEEIVLEKSILDLILARYLCDVRGKKIVIDELDLQSVETMAGDYNEKQLGEQMGKESVIDTIVQAYLEHGESRKTIVFAVNVKQAYDIAEGLAKYDVRAKAIDGSLPEEARSKILQEFSTGVIQVLVNCMILTEGFDEPSVSCILMARPTKSESLYIQCIGRGTRLYPDKMDCLVLDVVGVTEDHSLMTLSNLFPPGRLDLGEEEEEELDLFLGVVMEEGESVVEFHERLKQIAFEYGKKMREINLFSTKTIYLWNSFSDRAYYISIGNQQYCYLIKEEEHWWIIFENQNKQLYPLHHEPLSLEYAQGIAENFLSNIKTKIILKEARWRNLAMSPAQRDQLERNRIDYDQGWTKGQASDALNDIYGRRVAAKVIHRFNGDLYRSIMSNSYLKEKINEELLCIQSGLE
;
A
#
# COMPACT_ATOMS: atom_id res chain seq x y z
N MET A 1 -21.51 -4.91 22.02
CA MET A 1 -21.34 -5.18 20.58
C MET A 1 -19.87 -5.43 20.35
N GLU A 2 -19.49 -6.56 19.76
CA GLU A 2 -18.10 -6.81 19.38
C GLU A 2 -17.67 -5.81 18.28
N ILE A 3 -16.44 -5.32 18.34
CA ILE A 3 -15.91 -4.45 17.29
C ILE A 3 -15.69 -5.27 16.02
N ALA A 4 -16.26 -4.80 14.91
CA ALA A 4 -15.95 -5.32 13.59
C ALA A 4 -14.54 -4.88 13.19
N LEU A 5 -13.69 -5.85 12.86
CA LEU A 5 -12.34 -5.62 12.35
C LEU A 5 -12.39 -5.17 10.89
N ARG A 6 -11.41 -4.35 10.49
CA ARG A 6 -11.21 -3.94 9.10
C ARG A 6 -10.54 -5.07 8.30
N ASP A 7 -10.64 -5.04 6.98
CA ASP A 7 -10.17 -6.16 6.14
C ASP A 7 -8.68 -6.44 6.30
N TYR A 8 -7.83 -5.39 6.33
CA TYR A 8 -6.39 -5.57 6.59
C TYR A 8 -6.09 -6.08 8.01
N GLN A 9 -6.96 -5.81 8.99
CA GLN A 9 -6.78 -6.32 10.36
C GLN A 9 -7.14 -7.82 10.42
N ILE A 10 -8.14 -8.24 9.65
CA ILE A 10 -8.49 -9.64 9.43
C ILE A 10 -7.37 -10.35 8.66
N GLU A 11 -6.83 -9.72 7.62
CA GLU A 11 -5.67 -10.21 6.86
C GLU A 11 -4.46 -10.40 7.78
N ALA A 12 -4.10 -9.39 8.58
CA ALA A 12 -3.03 -9.45 9.58
C ALA A 12 -3.17 -10.66 10.52
N GLN A 13 -4.37 -10.83 11.07
CA GLN A 13 -4.68 -11.95 11.95
C GLN A 13 -4.55 -13.30 11.24
N LYS A 14 -5.14 -13.45 10.05
CA LYS A 14 -5.09 -14.69 9.27
C LYS A 14 -3.66 -15.06 8.91
N THR A 15 -2.88 -14.10 8.42
CA THR A 15 -1.50 -14.35 7.99
C THR A 15 -0.63 -14.73 9.18
N PHE A 16 -0.82 -14.09 10.35
CA PHE A 16 -0.12 -14.47 11.57
C PHE A 16 -0.32 -15.94 11.94
N PHE A 17 -1.59 -16.39 12.00
CA PHE A 17 -1.90 -17.78 12.36
C PHE A 17 -1.48 -18.78 11.29
N ASN A 18 -1.63 -18.45 10.01
CA ASN A 18 -1.17 -19.31 8.92
C ASN A 18 0.34 -19.55 9.00
N LYS A 19 1.12 -18.49 9.22
CA LYS A 19 2.58 -18.58 9.37
C LYS A 19 2.99 -19.29 10.65
N LEU A 20 2.22 -19.12 11.73
CA LEU A 20 2.44 -19.84 12.97
C LEU A 20 2.25 -21.35 12.80
N ILE A 21 1.21 -21.78 12.05
CA ILE A 21 0.98 -23.19 11.70
C ILE A 21 2.13 -23.76 10.86
N LEU A 22 2.72 -22.94 9.99
CA LEU A 22 3.90 -23.30 9.19
C LEU A 22 5.22 -23.28 9.98
N GLY A 23 5.17 -22.99 11.29
CA GLY A 23 6.33 -23.03 12.18
C GLY A 23 7.10 -21.71 12.32
N VAL A 24 6.66 -20.63 11.68
CA VAL A 24 7.27 -19.30 11.86
C VAL A 24 6.81 -18.73 13.20
N LYS A 25 7.70 -18.66 14.19
CA LYS A 25 7.34 -18.26 15.57
C LYS A 25 7.58 -16.79 15.85
N ARG A 26 8.57 -16.17 15.20
CA ARG A 26 8.95 -14.77 15.45
C ARG A 26 8.54 -13.94 14.25
N GLN A 27 7.35 -13.37 14.28
CA GLN A 27 6.71 -12.71 13.15
C GLN A 27 6.63 -11.21 13.36
N LEU A 28 6.74 -10.43 12.29
CA LEU A 28 6.65 -8.97 12.30
C LEU A 28 5.48 -8.49 11.42
N ILE A 29 4.65 -7.60 11.97
CA ILE A 29 3.59 -6.90 11.25
C ILE A 29 3.94 -5.41 11.17
N VAL A 30 3.96 -4.87 9.96
CA VAL A 30 4.25 -3.45 9.70
C VAL A 30 2.95 -2.75 9.30
N LEU A 31 2.50 -1.83 10.15
CA LEU A 31 1.26 -1.07 9.96
C LEU A 31 1.44 0.38 10.43
N PRO A 32 1.10 1.39 9.60
CA PRO A 32 1.40 2.79 9.87
C PRO A 32 0.66 3.29 11.11
N THR A 33 1.07 4.45 11.62
CA THR A 33 0.33 5.12 12.68
C THR A 33 -1.08 5.46 12.20
N GLY A 34 -2.08 5.23 13.07
CA GLY A 34 -3.49 5.35 12.71
C GLY A 34 -4.16 4.04 12.24
N ALA A 35 -3.39 2.99 11.91
CA ALA A 35 -3.91 1.69 11.45
C ALA A 35 -4.53 0.81 12.56
N GLY A 36 -4.58 1.28 13.82
CA GLY A 36 -5.11 0.48 14.91
C GLY A 36 -4.25 -0.75 15.27
N LYS A 37 -2.92 -0.61 15.26
CA LYS A 37 -1.94 -1.64 15.70
C LYS A 37 -2.38 -2.42 16.95
N THR A 38 -2.80 -1.71 18.00
CA THR A 38 -3.25 -2.33 19.26
C THR A 38 -4.54 -3.14 19.10
N ILE A 39 -5.44 -2.79 18.16
CA ILE A 39 -6.65 -3.57 17.86
C ILE A 39 -6.27 -4.88 17.15
N VAL A 40 -5.30 -4.84 16.22
CA VAL A 40 -4.74 -6.05 15.60
C VAL A 40 -4.12 -6.95 16.66
N ALA A 41 -3.29 -6.40 17.55
CA ALA A 41 -2.69 -7.15 18.64
C ALA A 41 -3.74 -7.78 19.56
N ALA A 42 -4.76 -7.01 19.98
CA ALA A 42 -5.83 -7.51 20.83
C ALA A 42 -6.65 -8.63 20.17
N SER A 43 -6.91 -8.49 18.87
CA SER A 43 -7.62 -9.47 18.07
C SER A 43 -6.84 -10.78 17.92
N ILE A 44 -5.53 -10.69 17.67
CA ILE A 44 -4.63 -11.86 17.66
C ILE A 44 -4.58 -12.50 19.06
N SER A 45 -4.44 -11.70 20.12
CA SER A 45 -4.41 -12.19 21.50
C SER A 45 -5.65 -13.00 21.86
N LYS A 46 -6.85 -12.49 21.57
CA LYS A 46 -8.13 -13.17 21.82
C LYS A 46 -8.18 -14.52 21.09
N LEU A 47 -7.94 -14.54 19.78
CA LEU A 47 -7.96 -15.80 19.02
C LEU A 47 -6.87 -16.77 19.45
N PHE A 48 -5.69 -16.27 19.82
CA PHE A 48 -4.60 -17.11 20.31
C PHE A 48 -4.99 -17.79 21.62
N ARG A 49 -5.60 -17.03 22.54
CA ARG A 49 -6.15 -17.56 23.79
C ARG A 49 -7.18 -18.65 23.54
N ASP A 50 -8.12 -18.40 22.64
CA ASP A 50 -9.26 -19.30 22.41
C ASP A 50 -8.86 -20.62 21.71
N ARG A 51 -7.84 -20.59 20.85
CA ARG A 51 -7.54 -21.72 19.95
C ARG A 51 -6.23 -22.44 20.22
N TYR A 52 -5.23 -21.78 20.80
CA TYR A 52 -3.86 -22.29 20.83
C TYR A 52 -3.25 -22.36 22.24
N ASN A 53 -3.84 -21.68 23.21
CA ASN A 53 -3.17 -21.43 24.48
C ASN A 53 -3.68 -22.36 25.61
N ASN A 54 -2.76 -23.00 26.32
CA ASN A 54 -3.03 -23.92 27.43
C ASN A 54 -3.21 -23.19 28.78
N GLY A 55 -3.84 -22.02 28.79
CA GLY A 55 -4.05 -21.26 30.03
C GLY A 55 -2.93 -20.27 30.40
N LEU A 56 -1.84 -20.18 29.64
CA LEU A 56 -0.74 -19.22 29.91
C LEU A 56 -1.13 -17.76 29.58
N PRO A 57 -0.55 -16.76 30.24
CA PRO A 57 -0.83 -15.36 29.94
C PRO A 57 -0.17 -14.90 28.64
N ILE A 58 -0.73 -13.86 28.03
CA ILE A 58 -0.11 -13.13 26.91
C ILE A 58 0.66 -11.95 27.49
N VAL A 59 1.94 -11.79 27.12
CA VAL A 59 2.75 -10.65 27.57
C VAL A 59 2.84 -9.63 26.45
N PHE A 60 2.26 -8.45 26.67
CA PHE A 60 2.33 -7.31 25.77
C PHE A 60 3.37 -6.31 26.28
N ILE A 61 4.45 -6.13 25.55
CA ILE A 61 5.57 -5.24 25.89
C ILE A 61 5.38 -3.92 25.16
N ALA A 62 5.41 -2.81 25.90
CA ALA A 62 5.39 -1.47 25.35
C ALA A 62 6.54 -0.62 25.90
N HIS A 63 6.99 0.38 25.15
CA HIS A 63 8.08 1.26 25.57
C HIS A 63 7.59 2.47 26.40
N ARG A 64 6.38 2.99 26.13
CA ARG A 64 5.83 4.18 26.80
C ARG A 64 4.71 3.85 27.76
N ASP A 65 4.58 4.68 28.79
CA ASP A 65 3.65 4.46 29.89
C ASP A 65 2.19 4.68 29.48
N GLU A 66 1.95 5.70 28.67
CA GLU A 66 0.64 6.04 28.11
C GLU A 66 0.05 4.90 27.28
N LEU A 67 0.92 4.15 26.58
CA LEU A 67 0.53 2.99 25.79
C LEU A 67 0.01 1.84 26.66
N LEU A 68 0.46 1.71 27.92
CA LEU A 68 0.04 0.61 28.78
C LEU A 68 -1.45 0.71 29.12
N LYS A 69 -1.90 1.91 29.52
CA LYS A 69 -3.31 2.17 29.87
C LYS A 69 -4.22 2.02 28.65
N GLN A 70 -3.84 2.64 27.53
CA GLN A 70 -4.60 2.53 26.28
C GLN A 70 -4.67 1.10 25.75
N THR A 71 -3.59 0.33 25.90
CA THR A 71 -3.58 -1.09 25.51
C THR A 71 -4.56 -1.88 26.35
N ALA A 72 -4.58 -1.68 27.67
CA ALA A 72 -5.54 -2.36 28.54
C ALA A 72 -7.00 -2.05 28.16
N GLU A 73 -7.31 -0.79 27.84
CA GLU A 73 -8.65 -0.38 27.37
C GLU A 73 -9.00 -1.03 26.03
N LYS A 74 -8.08 -1.04 25.06
CA LYS A 74 -8.28 -1.66 23.74
C LYS A 74 -8.41 -3.18 23.80
N MET A 75 -7.67 -3.84 24.71
CA MET A 75 -7.82 -5.28 24.97
C MET A 75 -9.24 -5.59 25.48
N LYS A 76 -9.73 -4.84 26.46
CA LYS A 76 -11.11 -4.97 26.98
C LYS A 76 -12.16 -4.67 25.92
N LEU A 77 -11.89 -3.73 25.02
CA LEU A 77 -12.80 -3.38 23.94
C LEU A 77 -12.99 -4.52 22.92
N VAL A 78 -11.94 -5.28 22.63
CA VAL A 78 -11.96 -6.39 21.65
C VAL A 78 -12.35 -7.73 22.29
N TRP A 79 -11.85 -8.00 23.48
CA TRP A 79 -12.03 -9.28 24.18
C TRP A 79 -13.19 -9.23 25.18
N GLY A 80 -13.56 -8.06 25.72
CA GLY A 80 -14.66 -7.92 26.66
C GLY A 80 -14.21 -8.16 28.10
N ASP A 81 -14.31 -9.40 28.56
CA ASP A 81 -14.08 -9.83 29.95
C ASP A 81 -12.63 -10.17 30.30
N VAL A 82 -11.68 -9.85 29.42
CA VAL A 82 -10.25 -10.08 29.62
C VAL A 82 -9.73 -9.46 30.92
N LYS A 83 -9.03 -10.27 31.73
CA LYS A 83 -8.28 -9.76 32.87
C LYS A 83 -6.96 -9.21 32.35
N VAL A 84 -6.75 -7.90 32.51
CA VAL A 84 -5.50 -7.22 32.13
C VAL A 84 -4.73 -6.84 33.39
N GLY A 85 -3.51 -7.36 33.52
CA GLY A 85 -2.57 -7.03 34.59
C GLY A 85 -1.50 -6.06 34.11
N LYS A 86 -1.04 -5.19 35.01
CA LYS A 86 0.02 -4.21 34.73
C LYS A 86 1.33 -4.58 35.44
N VAL A 87 2.44 -4.54 34.69
CA VAL A 87 3.80 -4.66 35.22
C VAL A 87 4.62 -3.42 34.88
N LYS A 88 4.77 -2.52 35.86
CA LYS A 88 5.49 -1.24 35.70
C LYS A 88 5.99 -0.74 37.05
N GLY A 89 7.29 -0.52 37.18
CA GLY A 89 7.87 0.02 38.42
C GLY A 89 7.59 -0.92 39.60
N VAL A 90 6.77 -0.46 40.55
CA VAL A 90 6.32 -1.28 41.70
C VAL A 90 5.14 -2.19 41.37
N ASP A 91 4.32 -1.84 40.37
CA ASP A 91 3.16 -2.63 39.94
C ASP A 91 3.63 -3.96 39.34
N ASN A 92 3.04 -5.07 39.78
CA ASN A 92 3.43 -6.42 39.38
C ASN A 92 2.25 -7.40 39.31
N GLU A 93 1.22 -7.03 38.55
CA GLU A 93 0.00 -7.82 38.40
C GLU A 93 0.18 -8.84 37.26
N GLN A 94 0.61 -10.06 37.61
CA GLN A 94 0.88 -11.11 36.62
C GLN A 94 -0.19 -12.20 36.56
N GLU A 95 -1.13 -12.23 37.51
CA GLU A 95 -2.28 -13.13 37.49
C GLU A 95 -3.38 -12.57 36.56
N ALA A 96 -3.15 -12.61 35.26
CA ALA A 96 -4.03 -12.00 34.25
C ALA A 96 -4.03 -12.81 32.95
N ASP A 97 -5.03 -12.61 32.09
CA ASP A 97 -5.04 -13.20 30.75
C ASP A 97 -4.05 -12.48 29.82
N VAL A 98 -3.95 -11.16 29.96
CA VAL A 98 -2.99 -10.30 29.29
C VAL A 98 -2.21 -9.50 30.33
N ILE A 99 -0.89 -9.52 30.25
CA ILE A 99 -0.01 -8.72 31.09
C ILE A 99 0.62 -7.66 30.21
N VAL A 100 0.33 -6.40 30.50
CA VAL A 100 0.94 -5.26 29.80
C VAL A 100 2.14 -4.78 30.62
N ALA A 101 3.34 -4.91 30.04
CA ALA A 101 4.61 -4.71 30.72
C ALA A 101 5.44 -3.59 30.08
N SER A 102 6.01 -2.73 30.92
CA SER A 102 6.97 -1.71 30.48
C SER A 102 8.32 -2.34 30.16
N THR A 103 8.85 -2.06 28.96
CA THR A 103 10.19 -2.51 28.52
C THR A 103 11.27 -2.16 29.55
N GLN A 104 11.25 -0.94 30.09
CA GLN A 104 12.24 -0.50 31.09
C GLN A 104 12.17 -1.30 32.39
N THR A 105 10.96 -1.70 32.81
CA THR A 105 10.78 -2.52 34.02
C THR A 105 11.34 -3.92 33.80
N LEU A 106 11.15 -4.50 32.62
CA LEU A 106 11.70 -5.80 32.26
C LEU A 106 13.23 -5.77 32.15
N ILE A 107 13.80 -4.73 31.52
CA ILE A 107 15.26 -4.55 31.40
C ILE A 107 15.94 -4.47 32.78
N ARG A 108 15.25 -3.92 33.79
CA ARG A 108 15.74 -3.87 35.19
C ARG A 108 15.72 -5.24 35.90
N GLY A 109 15.35 -6.31 35.21
CA GLY A 109 15.38 -7.69 35.73
C GLY A 109 14.09 -8.16 36.39
N ARG A 110 12.94 -7.53 36.07
CA ARG A 110 11.64 -8.03 36.55
C ARG A 110 11.38 -9.43 36.01
N GLN A 111 11.25 -10.39 36.91
CA GLN A 111 10.86 -11.75 36.56
C GLN A 111 9.41 -11.81 36.11
N MET A 112 9.18 -12.51 35.01
CA MET A 112 7.87 -12.69 34.38
C MET A 112 7.44 -14.16 34.44
N VAL A 113 6.14 -14.38 34.61
CA VAL A 113 5.52 -15.68 34.38
C VAL A 113 5.73 -16.13 32.94
N LYS A 114 5.81 -17.45 32.71
CA LYS A 114 6.00 -18.02 31.37
C LYS A 114 4.83 -17.62 30.46
N PRO A 115 5.05 -16.86 29.37
CA PRO A 115 3.98 -16.47 28.48
C PRO A 115 3.60 -17.58 27.51
N GLY A 116 2.36 -17.54 27.02
CA GLY A 116 1.91 -18.33 25.87
C GLY A 116 2.19 -17.62 24.53
N LEU A 117 2.18 -16.28 24.53
CA LEU A 117 2.47 -15.41 23.40
C LEU A 117 3.13 -14.14 23.93
N VAL A 118 4.16 -13.65 23.23
CA VAL A 118 4.76 -12.34 23.48
C VAL A 118 4.43 -11.40 22.33
N ILE A 119 3.95 -10.21 22.65
CA ILE A 119 3.72 -9.13 21.69
C ILE A 119 4.63 -7.97 22.05
N TYR A 120 5.37 -7.45 21.08
CA TYR A 120 6.27 -6.32 21.26
C TYR A 120 5.80 -5.16 20.37
N ASP A 121 5.26 -4.12 21.00
CA ASP A 121 4.86 -2.88 20.33
C ASP A 121 6.08 -1.99 20.10
N GLU A 122 6.07 -1.25 18.99
CA GLU A 122 7.25 -0.57 18.47
C GLU A 122 8.48 -1.50 18.37
N ALA A 123 8.27 -2.60 17.66
CA ALA A 123 9.24 -3.68 17.46
C ALA A 123 10.63 -3.22 17.01
N HIS A 124 10.78 -2.06 16.37
CA HIS A 124 12.09 -1.50 16.01
C HIS A 124 13.00 -1.28 17.23
N HIS A 125 12.46 -1.14 18.44
CA HIS A 125 13.25 -1.08 19.68
C HIS A 125 13.70 -2.45 20.23
N SER A 126 13.17 -3.56 19.70
CA SER A 126 13.48 -4.91 20.18
C SER A 126 14.94 -5.32 19.97
N VAL A 127 15.63 -4.68 19.04
CA VAL A 127 17.03 -4.95 18.67
C VAL A 127 18.04 -4.42 19.69
N SER A 128 17.60 -3.63 20.67
CA SER A 128 18.49 -3.12 21.71
C SER A 128 19.02 -4.25 22.59
N LYS A 129 20.25 -4.14 23.10
CA LYS A 129 20.85 -5.16 23.98
C LYS A 129 19.98 -5.48 25.20
N GLY A 130 19.27 -4.49 25.75
CA GLY A 130 18.35 -4.68 26.87
C GLY A 130 17.11 -5.46 26.46
N SER A 131 16.48 -5.07 25.35
CA SER A 131 15.28 -5.73 24.81
C SER A 131 15.55 -7.16 24.37
N MET A 132 16.70 -7.44 23.75
CA MET A 132 17.13 -8.80 23.41
C MET A 132 17.20 -9.71 24.64
N LYS A 133 17.82 -9.25 25.73
CA LYS A 133 17.87 -10.00 26.99
C LYS A 133 16.48 -10.25 27.58
N VAL A 134 15.57 -9.29 27.44
CA VAL A 134 14.17 -9.48 27.87
C VAL A 134 13.52 -10.59 27.05
N LEU A 135 13.63 -10.55 25.73
CA LEU A 135 13.06 -11.58 24.85
C LEU A 135 13.68 -12.96 25.08
N GLU A 136 14.99 -13.03 25.33
CA GLU A 136 15.70 -14.25 25.77
C GLU A 136 15.13 -14.77 27.09
N SER A 137 14.96 -13.90 28.10
CA SER A 137 14.43 -14.30 29.41
C SER A 137 12.98 -14.80 29.37
N LEU A 138 12.22 -14.38 28.35
CA LEU A 138 10.85 -14.85 28.09
C LEU A 138 10.82 -16.14 27.25
N GLY A 139 11.98 -16.65 26.83
CA GLY A 139 12.12 -17.87 26.03
C GLY A 139 11.79 -17.69 24.55
N CYS A 140 11.71 -16.46 24.02
CA CYS A 140 11.25 -16.21 22.63
C CYS A 140 12.15 -16.81 21.55
N PHE A 141 13.39 -17.16 21.89
CA PHE A 141 14.36 -17.78 20.98
C PHE A 141 14.51 -19.29 21.18
N GLU A 142 13.78 -19.89 22.12
CA GLU A 142 13.80 -21.33 22.38
C GLU A 142 12.92 -22.07 21.38
N ALA A 143 13.32 -23.30 20.99
CA ALA A 143 12.58 -24.10 20.01
C ALA A 143 11.15 -24.43 20.48
N ASP A 144 10.95 -24.66 21.77
CA ASP A 144 9.66 -24.87 22.45
C ASP A 144 9.15 -23.62 23.18
N GLY A 145 9.79 -22.47 22.92
CA GLY A 145 9.42 -21.17 23.46
C GLY A 145 8.12 -20.60 22.88
N PRO A 146 7.58 -19.55 23.52
CA PRO A 146 6.37 -18.86 23.06
C PRO A 146 6.61 -18.16 21.71
N PRO A 147 5.59 -18.06 20.85
CA PRO A 147 5.65 -17.20 19.68
C PRO A 147 5.86 -15.74 20.07
N LEU A 148 6.51 -14.99 19.18
CA LEU A 148 6.77 -13.56 19.30
C LEU A 148 6.14 -12.82 18.13
N LEU A 149 5.27 -11.85 18.42
CA LEU A 149 4.70 -10.94 17.45
C LEU A 149 5.27 -9.53 17.66
N GLY A 150 5.99 -9.01 16.68
CA GLY A 150 6.37 -7.60 16.61
C GLY A 150 5.35 -6.79 15.83
N ILE A 151 5.06 -5.57 16.27
CA ILE A 151 4.23 -4.62 15.53
C ILE A 151 4.93 -3.26 15.51
N THR A 152 5.02 -2.61 14.35
CA THR A 152 5.60 -1.26 14.24
C THR A 152 5.07 -0.48 13.03
N ALA A 153 5.31 0.84 12.98
CA ALA A 153 4.80 1.75 11.95
C ALA A 153 5.43 1.52 10.56
N THR A 154 6.74 1.65 10.46
CA THR A 154 7.53 1.41 9.24
C THR A 154 9.00 1.36 9.64
N PRO A 155 9.67 0.20 9.64
CA PRO A 155 11.10 0.16 9.90
C PRO A 155 11.86 0.65 8.66
N ASN A 156 12.83 1.54 8.85
CA ASN A 156 13.71 1.96 7.76
C ASN A 156 14.61 0.77 7.30
N ARG A 157 15.41 0.96 6.26
CA ARG A 157 16.27 -0.13 5.73
C ARG A 157 17.25 -0.70 6.78
N LEU A 158 17.83 0.17 7.62
CA LEU A 158 18.76 -0.25 8.68
C LEU A 158 18.01 -1.02 9.78
N ASP A 159 16.83 -0.54 10.16
CA ASP A 159 15.94 -1.19 11.12
C ASP A 159 15.52 -2.57 10.61
N ARG A 160 15.16 -2.70 9.33
CA ARG A 160 14.79 -4.00 8.73
C ARG A 160 15.92 -5.03 8.86
N GLN A 161 17.16 -4.62 8.57
CA GLN A 161 18.32 -5.51 8.73
C GLN A 161 18.53 -5.91 10.19
N ALA A 162 18.40 -4.97 11.12
CA ALA A 162 18.52 -5.26 12.54
C ALA A 162 17.37 -6.14 13.06
N LEU A 163 16.13 -5.88 12.62
CA LEU A 163 14.94 -6.63 12.97
C LEU A 163 14.99 -8.08 12.51
N GLY A 164 15.69 -8.37 11.41
CA GLY A 164 15.95 -9.75 10.98
C GLY A 164 16.74 -10.60 11.98
N GLN A 165 17.37 -9.99 12.99
CA GLN A 165 18.00 -10.71 14.11
C GLN A 165 16.96 -11.22 15.11
N VAL A 166 15.81 -10.54 15.21
CA VAL A 166 14.75 -10.80 16.19
C VAL A 166 13.58 -11.56 15.56
N TYR A 167 13.20 -11.19 14.35
CA TYR A 167 12.04 -11.70 13.63
C TYR A 167 12.48 -12.50 12.40
N GLU A 168 11.77 -13.60 12.15
CA GLU A 168 12.01 -14.52 11.05
C GLU A 168 11.39 -14.03 9.75
N GLU A 169 10.22 -13.40 9.82
CA GLU A 169 9.48 -12.96 8.64
C GLU A 169 8.63 -11.72 8.92
N ILE A 170 8.59 -10.78 7.96
CA ILE A 170 7.56 -9.75 7.87
C ILE A 170 6.34 -10.41 7.23
N VAL A 171 5.34 -10.73 8.04
CA VAL A 171 4.18 -11.52 7.60
C VAL A 171 3.07 -10.66 7.01
N LEU A 172 3.07 -9.36 7.33
CA LEU A 172 2.20 -8.38 6.69
C LEU A 172 2.89 -7.02 6.73
N GLU A 173 2.82 -6.31 5.60
CA GLU A 173 3.15 -4.90 5.51
C GLU A 173 2.03 -4.17 4.77
N LYS A 174 1.55 -3.07 5.35
CA LYS A 174 0.70 -2.10 4.66
C LYS A 174 1.31 -0.72 4.83
N SER A 175 1.36 0.07 3.77
CA SER A 175 1.83 1.45 3.80
C SER A 175 0.73 2.40 4.28
N ILE A 176 1.09 3.65 4.61
CA ILE A 176 0.11 4.71 4.88
C ILE A 176 -0.73 5.02 3.63
N LEU A 177 -0.14 4.93 2.44
CA LEU A 177 -0.82 5.10 1.16
C LEU A 177 -1.91 4.05 0.97
N ASP A 178 -1.61 2.76 1.23
CA ASP A 178 -2.57 1.66 1.08
C ASP A 178 -3.83 1.92 1.91
N LEU A 179 -3.66 2.42 3.13
CA LEU A 179 -4.77 2.68 4.04
C LEU A 179 -5.53 3.97 3.72
N ILE A 180 -4.88 4.97 3.11
CA ILE A 180 -5.55 6.18 2.58
C ILE A 180 -6.40 5.78 1.38
N LEU A 181 -5.82 5.07 0.40
CA LEU A 181 -6.52 4.63 -0.81
C LEU A 181 -7.68 3.67 -0.50
N ALA A 182 -7.51 2.79 0.48
CA ALA A 182 -8.58 1.91 0.98
C ALA A 182 -9.59 2.63 1.91
N ARG A 183 -9.47 3.96 2.10
CA ARG A 183 -10.35 4.80 2.93
C ARG A 183 -10.43 4.36 4.40
N TYR A 184 -9.41 3.68 4.90
CA TYR A 184 -9.27 3.37 6.33
C TYR A 184 -8.62 4.51 7.12
N LEU A 185 -7.94 5.41 6.41
CA LEU A 185 -7.43 6.70 6.85
C LEU A 185 -8.07 7.80 5.98
N CYS A 186 -8.17 9.01 6.50
CA CYS A 186 -8.61 10.15 5.70
C CYS A 186 -7.53 10.57 4.71
N ASP A 187 -7.95 11.30 3.69
CA ASP A 187 -7.03 11.86 2.70
C ASP A 187 -6.10 12.90 3.34
N VAL A 188 -4.98 13.19 2.68
CA VAL A 188 -3.94 14.10 3.15
C VAL A 188 -3.68 15.16 2.10
N ARG A 189 -3.63 16.43 2.51
CA ARG A 189 -3.24 17.56 1.67
C ARG A 189 -1.97 18.20 2.21
N GLY A 190 -1.06 18.56 1.31
CA GLY A 190 0.23 19.16 1.69
C GLY A 190 0.37 20.61 1.31
N LYS A 191 0.99 21.40 2.20
CA LYS A 191 1.46 22.74 1.92
C LYS A 191 2.90 22.88 2.42
N LYS A 192 3.83 23.17 1.52
CA LYS A 192 5.23 23.42 1.89
C LYS A 192 5.37 24.87 2.34
N ILE A 193 5.94 25.07 3.51
CA ILE A 193 6.23 26.38 4.09
C ILE A 193 7.73 26.60 3.95
N VAL A 194 8.12 27.33 2.90
CA VAL A 194 9.53 27.60 2.61
C VAL A 194 10.00 28.78 3.46
N ILE A 195 11.07 28.58 4.21
CA ILE A 195 11.71 29.63 5.02
C ILE A 195 13.11 29.87 4.47
N ASP A 196 13.28 30.97 3.73
CA ASP A 196 14.55 31.28 3.04
C ASP A 196 15.73 31.47 3.99
N GLU A 197 15.49 31.96 5.20
CA GLU A 197 16.51 32.20 6.25
C GLU A 197 16.89 30.92 7.03
N LEU A 198 16.20 29.81 6.78
CA LEU A 198 16.43 28.54 7.43
C LEU A 198 17.47 27.75 6.65
N ASP A 199 18.73 27.90 7.07
CA ASP A 199 19.85 27.13 6.55
C ASP A 199 19.89 25.74 7.20
N LEU A 200 19.47 24.73 6.45
CA LEU A 200 19.57 23.32 6.85
C LEU A 200 20.86 22.66 6.35
N GLN A 201 21.60 23.28 5.41
CA GLN A 201 22.85 22.73 4.88
C GLN A 201 23.95 22.72 5.94
N SER A 202 23.95 23.69 6.86
CA SER A 202 24.91 23.75 7.97
C SER A 202 24.62 22.79 9.13
N VAL A 203 23.47 22.08 9.11
CA VAL A 203 23.07 21.18 10.19
C VAL A 203 23.60 19.77 9.91
N GLU A 204 24.43 19.25 10.82
CA GLU A 204 25.01 17.92 10.69
C GLU A 204 23.95 16.81 10.79
N THR A 205 24.23 15.66 10.17
CA THR A 205 23.41 14.45 10.30
C THR A 205 24.00 13.53 11.37
N MET A 206 23.19 13.14 12.35
CA MET A 206 23.55 12.22 13.42
C MET A 206 22.55 11.06 13.45
N ALA A 207 23.05 9.82 13.39
CA ALA A 207 22.23 8.60 13.40
C ALA A 207 21.11 8.56 12.33
N GLY A 208 21.35 9.17 11.16
CA GLY A 208 20.40 9.17 10.04
C GLY A 208 19.34 10.27 10.07
N ASP A 209 19.38 11.19 11.04
CA ASP A 209 18.54 12.40 11.07
C ASP A 209 19.39 13.64 11.41
N TYR A 210 18.82 14.85 11.34
CA TYR A 210 19.53 16.07 11.72
C TYR A 210 19.93 16.10 13.20
N ASN A 211 21.07 16.73 13.49
CA ASN A 211 21.50 17.01 14.86
C ASN A 211 20.48 17.94 15.55
N GLU A 212 19.80 17.43 16.58
CA GLU A 212 18.69 18.15 17.23
C GLU A 212 19.09 19.48 17.84
N LYS A 213 20.33 19.60 18.32
CA LYS A 213 20.81 20.83 18.95
C LYS A 213 21.00 21.93 17.89
N GLN A 214 21.75 21.62 16.83
CA GLN A 214 21.99 22.55 15.73
C GLN A 214 20.69 22.91 15.00
N LEU A 215 19.84 21.92 14.74
CA LEU A 215 18.52 22.15 14.13
C LEU A 215 17.66 23.06 15.03
N GLY A 216 17.69 22.84 16.34
CA GLY A 216 16.96 23.65 17.30
C GLY A 216 17.42 25.11 17.37
N GLU A 217 18.71 25.38 17.16
CA GLU A 217 19.26 26.74 17.07
C GLU A 217 18.73 27.47 15.82
N GLN A 218 18.68 26.78 14.67
CA GLN A 218 18.14 27.35 13.43
C GLN A 218 16.62 27.56 13.51
N MET A 219 15.89 26.56 13.98
CA MET A 219 14.42 26.57 14.06
C MET A 219 13.86 27.45 15.18
N GLY A 220 14.71 27.86 16.13
CA GLY A 220 14.37 28.73 17.26
C GLY A 220 14.60 30.22 17.00
N LYS A 221 15.02 30.63 15.80
CA LYS A 221 15.12 32.05 15.41
C LYS A 221 13.73 32.69 15.38
N GLU A 222 13.61 33.94 15.84
CA GLU A 222 12.34 34.66 15.90
C GLU A 222 11.63 34.74 14.55
N SER A 223 12.36 35.05 13.47
CA SER A 223 11.81 35.10 12.11
C SER A 223 11.25 33.76 11.63
N VAL A 224 11.87 32.64 12.03
CA VAL A 224 11.40 31.29 11.71
C VAL A 224 10.11 30.98 12.48
N ILE A 225 10.06 31.30 13.78
CA ILE A 225 8.86 31.12 14.61
C ILE A 225 7.70 31.96 14.06
N ASP A 226 7.94 33.22 13.70
CA ASP A 226 6.93 34.10 13.14
C ASP A 226 6.38 33.53 11.82
N THR A 227 7.25 33.02 10.94
CA THR A 227 6.83 32.39 9.69
C THR A 227 5.97 31.14 9.93
N ILE A 228 6.33 30.32 10.92
CA ILE A 228 5.54 29.14 11.33
C ILE A 228 4.15 29.55 11.84
N VAL A 229 4.09 30.61 12.66
CA VAL A 229 2.83 31.16 13.18
C VAL A 229 1.95 31.69 12.05
N GLN A 230 2.52 32.48 11.13
CA GLN A 230 1.78 33.01 9.97
C GLN A 230 1.27 31.88 9.07
N ALA A 231 2.08 30.87 8.80
CA ALA A 231 1.65 29.72 8.00
C ALA A 231 0.45 28.98 8.64
N TYR A 232 0.42 28.86 9.97
CA TYR A 232 -0.73 28.33 10.67
C TYR A 232 -1.97 29.24 10.52
N LEU A 233 -1.82 30.56 10.69
CA LEU A 233 -2.93 31.49 10.57
C LEU A 233 -3.52 31.51 9.16
N GLU A 234 -2.67 31.41 8.13
CA GLU A 234 -3.12 31.46 6.74
C GLU A 234 -3.84 30.18 6.29
N HIS A 235 -3.41 29.01 6.79
CA HIS A 235 -3.85 27.73 6.25
C HIS A 235 -4.54 26.80 7.25
N GLY A 236 -4.27 26.95 8.55
CA GLY A 236 -4.67 26.05 9.61
C GLY A 236 -5.61 26.64 10.68
N GLU A 237 -5.95 27.93 10.63
CA GLU A 237 -6.60 28.69 11.71
C GLU A 237 -7.92 28.09 12.23
N SER A 238 -8.65 27.31 11.43
CA SER A 238 -9.91 26.66 11.84
C SER A 238 -9.75 25.20 12.25
N ARG A 239 -8.55 24.63 12.11
CA ARG A 239 -8.28 23.20 12.27
C ARG A 239 -7.71 22.90 13.65
N LYS A 240 -8.17 21.80 14.25
CA LYS A 240 -7.56 21.27 15.47
C LYS A 240 -6.21 20.66 15.10
N THR A 241 -5.15 21.20 15.69
CA THR A 241 -3.79 21.07 15.15
C THR A 241 -2.81 20.51 16.17
N ILE A 242 -1.94 19.62 15.71
CA ILE A 242 -0.74 19.22 16.45
C ILE A 242 0.48 19.79 15.75
N VAL A 243 1.36 20.44 16.51
CA VAL A 243 2.63 20.95 16.02
C VAL A 243 3.76 20.10 16.59
N PHE A 244 4.66 19.62 15.72
CA PHE A 244 5.87 18.88 16.10
C PHE A 244 7.08 19.81 16.05
N ALA A 245 7.56 20.23 17.21
CA ALA A 245 8.75 21.05 17.36
C ALA A 245 10.02 20.19 17.53
N VAL A 246 11.18 20.78 17.24
CA VAL A 246 12.50 20.17 17.38
C VAL A 246 12.88 20.01 18.85
N ASN A 247 12.67 21.06 19.66
CA ASN A 247 13.03 21.07 21.07
C ASN A 247 11.95 21.76 21.94
N VAL A 248 12.11 21.67 23.25
CA VAL A 248 11.15 22.22 24.22
C VAL A 248 11.03 23.74 24.08
N LYS A 249 12.14 24.48 23.95
CA LYS A 249 12.13 25.94 23.83
C LYS A 249 11.26 26.39 22.64
N GLN A 250 11.53 25.82 21.45
CA GLN A 250 10.76 26.10 20.24
C GLN A 250 9.26 25.79 20.42
N ALA A 251 8.92 24.71 21.13
CA ALA A 251 7.53 24.36 21.38
C ALA A 251 6.78 25.45 22.16
N TYR A 252 7.42 26.02 23.19
CA TYR A 252 6.86 27.14 23.96
C TYR A 252 6.83 28.43 23.14
N ASP A 253 7.90 28.74 22.41
CA ASP A 253 7.97 29.94 21.56
C ASP A 253 6.86 29.96 20.49
N ILE A 254 6.58 28.82 19.85
CA ILE A 254 5.47 28.69 18.87
C ILE A 254 4.12 28.87 19.58
N ALA A 255 3.91 28.23 20.72
CA ALA A 255 2.64 28.33 21.45
C ALA A 255 2.36 29.77 21.92
N GLU A 256 3.38 30.48 22.40
CA GLU A 256 3.30 31.89 22.76
C GLU A 256 3.06 32.78 21.54
N GLY A 257 3.76 32.51 20.43
CA GLY A 257 3.57 33.21 19.16
C GLY A 257 2.13 33.11 18.65
N LEU A 258 1.55 31.91 18.68
CA LEU A 258 0.14 31.68 18.33
C LEU A 258 -0.82 32.40 19.29
N ALA A 259 -0.54 32.39 20.59
CA ALA A 259 -1.38 33.04 21.59
C ALA A 259 -1.46 34.57 21.41
N LYS A 260 -0.45 35.22 20.82
CA LYS A 260 -0.50 36.65 20.46
C LYS A 260 -1.57 36.99 19.42
N TYR A 261 -2.02 36.00 18.65
CA TYR A 261 -3.08 36.11 17.65
C TYR A 261 -4.39 35.45 18.13
N ASP A 262 -4.61 35.39 19.45
CA ASP A 262 -5.80 34.81 20.10
C ASP A 262 -6.05 33.32 19.78
N VAL A 263 -5.06 32.61 19.23
CA VAL A 263 -5.13 31.17 19.02
C VAL A 263 -4.95 30.46 20.36
N ARG A 264 -5.89 29.56 20.69
CA ARG A 264 -5.84 28.73 21.90
C ARG A 264 -4.78 27.63 21.76
N ALA A 265 -3.52 28.02 21.92
CA ALA A 265 -2.36 27.15 21.79
C ALA A 265 -1.75 26.79 23.15
N LYS A 266 -1.20 25.58 23.27
CA LYS A 266 -0.47 25.15 24.47
C LYS A 266 0.70 24.25 24.09
N ALA A 267 1.84 24.45 24.75
CA ALA A 267 2.99 23.54 24.65
C ALA A 267 2.92 22.42 25.70
N ILE A 268 3.45 21.25 25.34
CA ILE A 268 3.56 20.08 26.21
C ILE A 268 4.95 19.44 26.08
N ASP A 269 5.61 19.20 27.22
CA ASP A 269 6.93 18.58 27.29
C ASP A 269 7.04 17.49 28.39
N GLY A 270 8.16 16.76 28.41
CA GLY A 270 8.34 15.54 29.21
C GLY A 270 8.68 15.83 30.67
N SER A 271 9.05 17.06 31.01
CA SER A 271 9.32 17.50 32.38
C SER A 271 8.04 17.80 33.17
N LEU A 272 6.90 17.95 32.48
CA LEU A 272 5.61 18.19 33.13
C LEU A 272 5.16 16.98 33.98
N PRO A 273 4.66 17.22 35.21
CA PRO A 273 4.02 16.18 36.01
C PRO A 273 2.86 15.50 35.26
N GLU A 274 2.64 14.21 35.54
CA GLU A 274 1.63 13.39 34.86
C GLU A 274 0.21 14.00 34.93
N GLU A 275 -0.16 14.59 36.07
CA GLU A 275 -1.44 15.28 36.25
C GLU A 275 -1.59 16.50 35.34
N ALA A 276 -0.55 17.33 35.24
CA ALA A 276 -0.54 18.51 34.38
C ALA A 276 -0.60 18.11 32.90
N ARG A 277 0.18 17.09 32.50
CA ARG A 277 0.16 16.51 31.15
C ARG A 277 -1.23 15.99 30.80
N SER A 278 -1.84 15.20 31.69
CA SER A 278 -3.18 14.63 31.50
C SER A 278 -4.25 15.72 31.33
N LYS A 279 -4.16 16.80 32.12
CA LYS A 279 -5.08 17.94 32.01
C LYS A 279 -4.99 18.65 30.65
N ILE A 280 -3.78 18.94 30.17
CA ILE A 280 -3.56 19.57 28.85
C ILE A 280 -4.11 18.68 27.73
N LEU A 281 -3.85 17.37 27.78
CA LEU A 281 -4.38 16.42 26.79
C LEU A 281 -5.91 16.37 26.81
N GLN A 282 -6.52 16.43 27.99
CA GLN A 282 -7.97 16.50 28.12
C GLN A 282 -8.55 17.80 27.56
N GLU A 283 -7.96 18.95 27.88
CA GLU A 283 -8.36 20.26 27.34
C GLU A 283 -8.22 20.34 25.82
N PHE A 284 -7.18 19.73 25.27
CA PHE A 284 -7.06 19.57 23.82
C PHE A 284 -8.16 18.66 23.28
N SER A 285 -8.43 17.53 23.92
CA SER A 285 -9.45 16.59 23.47
C SER A 285 -10.85 17.19 23.42
N THR A 286 -11.24 17.93 24.47
CA THR A 286 -12.52 18.64 24.54
C THR A 286 -12.61 19.89 23.68
N GLY A 287 -11.51 20.27 23.00
CA GLY A 287 -11.46 21.42 22.11
C GLY A 287 -11.32 22.77 22.84
N VAL A 288 -10.97 22.78 24.13
CA VAL A 288 -10.57 23.99 24.87
C VAL A 288 -9.25 24.52 24.34
N ILE A 289 -8.29 23.62 24.07
CA ILE A 289 -7.07 23.92 23.32
C ILE A 289 -7.30 23.52 21.86
N GLN A 290 -6.93 24.41 20.95
CA GLN A 290 -7.05 24.19 19.52
C GLN A 290 -5.74 23.74 18.88
N VAL A 291 -4.60 24.26 19.38
CA VAL A 291 -3.27 23.90 18.88
C VAL A 291 -2.42 23.33 20.02
N LEU A 292 -1.98 22.09 19.87
CA LEU A 292 -1.10 21.44 20.82
C LEU A 292 0.31 21.31 20.24
N VAL A 293 1.27 22.02 20.84
CA VAL A 293 2.67 22.03 20.40
C VAL A 293 3.47 21.06 21.26
N ASN A 294 4.20 20.13 20.66
CA ASN A 294 4.93 19.11 21.39
C ASN A 294 6.35 18.92 20.88
N CYS A 295 7.21 18.38 21.74
CA CYS A 295 8.57 17.93 21.40
C CYS A 295 8.69 16.44 21.72
N MET A 296 8.55 15.58 20.70
CA MET A 296 8.79 14.11 20.78
C MET A 296 7.92 13.31 21.78
N ILE A 297 6.81 13.88 22.23
CA ILE A 297 5.89 13.23 23.19
C ILE A 297 4.70 12.63 22.49
N LEU A 298 4.14 13.33 21.51
CA LEU A 298 2.94 12.89 20.79
C LEU A 298 3.29 12.10 19.52
N THR A 299 4.57 11.77 19.32
CA THR A 299 5.00 10.87 18.25
C THR A 299 4.44 9.47 18.45
N GLU A 300 4.17 9.08 19.70
CA GLU A 300 3.65 7.77 20.12
C GLU A 300 2.60 7.91 21.23
N GLY A 301 1.68 6.95 21.34
CA GLY A 301 0.77 6.86 22.50
C GLY A 301 -0.29 7.95 22.68
N PHE A 302 -0.41 8.92 21.77
CA PHE A 302 -1.54 9.86 21.75
C PHE A 302 -2.58 9.46 20.69
N ASP A 303 -3.85 9.45 21.08
CA ASP A 303 -4.99 8.97 20.29
C ASP A 303 -6.11 10.03 20.27
N GLU A 304 -6.04 10.95 19.30
CA GLU A 304 -7.03 12.01 19.10
C GLU A 304 -7.47 12.06 17.64
N PRO A 305 -8.55 11.35 17.27
CA PRO A 305 -9.01 11.28 15.88
C PRO A 305 -9.48 12.63 15.31
N SER A 306 -9.91 13.58 16.14
CA SER A 306 -10.44 14.88 15.69
C SER A 306 -9.40 15.85 15.13
N VAL A 307 -8.10 15.54 15.27
CA VAL A 307 -7.03 16.34 14.65
C VAL A 307 -7.16 16.32 13.14
N SER A 308 -7.16 17.50 12.52
CA SER A 308 -7.32 17.69 11.07
C SER A 308 -6.20 18.51 10.44
N CYS A 309 -5.19 18.90 11.23
CA CYS A 309 -3.99 19.56 10.75
C CYS A 309 -2.76 19.11 11.55
N ILE A 310 -1.66 18.87 10.84
CA ILE A 310 -0.33 18.58 11.37
C ILE A 310 0.62 19.66 10.88
N LEU A 311 1.27 20.36 11.79
CA LEU A 311 2.33 21.32 11.46
C LEU A 311 3.67 20.67 11.80
N MET A 312 4.43 20.33 10.77
CA MET A 312 5.76 19.74 10.90
C MET A 312 6.81 20.86 11.04
N ALA A 313 6.92 21.43 12.25
CA ALA A 313 7.93 22.44 12.61
C ALA A 313 9.29 21.81 12.98
N ARG A 314 9.58 20.63 12.41
CA ARG A 314 10.79 19.86 12.61
C ARG A 314 11.16 19.20 11.27
N PRO A 315 12.05 19.83 10.47
CA PRO A 315 12.66 19.15 9.33
C PRO A 315 13.30 17.83 9.77
N THR A 316 13.04 16.74 9.05
CA THR A 316 13.56 15.40 9.38
C THR A 316 13.94 14.62 8.13
N LYS A 317 14.96 13.79 8.24
CA LYS A 317 15.35 12.79 7.22
C LYS A 317 14.76 11.41 7.49
N SER A 318 14.10 11.23 8.64
CA SER A 318 13.54 9.96 9.06
C SER A 318 12.13 9.77 8.53
N GLU A 319 11.97 8.88 7.53
CA GLU A 319 10.65 8.49 7.01
C GLU A 319 9.74 7.95 8.12
N SER A 320 10.28 7.15 9.02
CA SER A 320 9.52 6.55 10.13
C SER A 320 8.94 7.62 11.06
N LEU A 321 9.76 8.60 11.46
CA LEU A 321 9.31 9.72 12.30
C LEU A 321 8.26 10.56 11.58
N TYR A 322 8.48 10.84 10.30
CA TYR A 322 7.55 11.61 9.48
C TYR A 322 6.18 10.93 9.35
N ILE A 323 6.14 9.62 9.06
CA ILE A 323 4.92 8.81 9.03
C ILE A 323 4.24 8.77 10.40
N GLN A 324 5.00 8.64 11.50
CA GLN A 324 4.46 8.66 12.85
C GLN A 324 3.75 9.98 13.16
N CYS A 325 4.35 11.12 12.79
CA CYS A 325 3.79 12.45 12.98
C CYS A 325 2.52 12.65 12.14
N ILE A 326 2.59 12.44 10.83
CA ILE A 326 1.45 12.63 9.93
C ILE A 326 0.31 11.67 10.29
N GLY A 327 0.63 10.42 10.62
CA GLY A 327 -0.35 9.41 11.03
C GLY A 327 -1.18 9.78 12.27
N ARG A 328 -0.82 10.83 13.02
CA ARG A 328 -1.67 11.37 14.10
C ARG A 328 -2.90 12.09 13.55
N GLY A 329 -2.80 12.73 12.39
CA GLY A 329 -3.89 13.47 11.77
C GLY A 329 -4.75 12.64 10.81
N THR A 330 -4.29 11.47 10.34
CA THR A 330 -4.96 10.70 9.27
C THR A 330 -6.10 9.79 9.72
N ARG A 331 -6.41 9.68 11.02
CA ARG A 331 -7.51 8.83 11.50
C ARG A 331 -8.86 9.34 10.99
N LEU A 332 -9.85 8.48 10.79
CA LEU A 332 -11.20 8.95 10.46
C LEU A 332 -11.88 9.61 11.67
N TYR A 333 -12.65 10.68 11.42
CA TYR A 333 -13.47 11.36 12.43
C TYR A 333 -14.71 11.96 11.74
N PRO A 334 -15.88 12.04 12.41
CA PRO A 334 -17.05 12.72 11.85
C PRO A 334 -16.68 14.13 11.39
N ASP A 335 -17.22 14.54 10.24
CA ASP A 335 -17.02 15.87 9.64
C ASP A 335 -15.57 16.21 9.23
N LYS A 336 -14.61 15.29 9.41
CA LYS A 336 -13.25 15.47 8.90
C LYS A 336 -13.12 14.97 7.46
N MET A 337 -12.89 15.90 6.54
CA MET A 337 -12.68 15.63 5.11
C MET A 337 -11.27 15.13 4.81
N ASP A 338 -10.26 15.83 5.34
CA ASP A 338 -8.85 15.57 5.09
C ASP A 338 -8.00 15.97 6.30
N CYS A 339 -6.73 15.55 6.26
CA CYS A 339 -5.68 16.05 7.13
C CYS A 339 -4.76 16.99 6.34
N LEU A 340 -4.69 18.26 6.75
CA LEU A 340 -3.73 19.22 6.20
C LEU A 340 -2.37 19.01 6.86
N VAL A 341 -1.30 18.95 6.08
CA VAL A 341 0.08 18.91 6.57
C VAL A 341 0.76 20.19 6.12
N LEU A 342 1.13 21.02 7.09
CA LEU A 342 1.96 22.21 6.90
C LEU A 342 3.42 21.79 7.15
N ASP A 343 4.18 21.65 6.07
CA ASP A 343 5.51 21.08 6.09
C ASP A 343 6.57 22.18 6.03
N VAL A 344 7.25 22.44 7.14
CA VAL A 344 8.24 23.52 7.22
C VAL A 344 9.54 23.04 6.60
N VAL A 345 9.96 23.70 5.53
CA VAL A 345 11.18 23.38 4.78
C VAL A 345 12.10 24.60 4.76
N GLY A 346 13.40 24.34 4.87
CA GLY A 346 14.43 25.38 4.70
C GLY A 346 15.07 25.30 3.32
N VAL A 347 15.98 26.24 3.04
CA VAL A 347 16.82 26.16 1.86
C VAL A 347 17.75 24.96 2.01
N THR A 348 17.56 23.96 1.15
CA THR A 348 18.40 22.78 1.13
C THR A 348 18.45 22.18 -0.27
N GLU A 349 19.64 21.73 -0.68
CA GLU A 349 19.82 20.87 -1.85
C GLU A 349 19.71 19.37 -1.46
N ASP A 350 19.42 19.11 -0.19
CA ASP A 350 19.41 17.77 0.37
C ASP A 350 18.11 17.04 0.05
N HIS A 351 18.17 16.19 -0.97
CA HIS A 351 17.08 15.30 -1.37
C HIS A 351 16.69 14.27 -0.29
N SER A 352 17.44 14.14 0.81
CA SER A 352 17.10 13.25 1.94
C SER A 352 16.11 13.86 2.93
N LEU A 353 15.76 15.15 2.80
CA LEU A 353 14.70 15.74 3.61
C LEU A 353 13.35 15.06 3.27
N MET A 354 12.68 14.54 4.30
CA MET A 354 11.36 13.96 4.14
C MET A 354 10.32 15.05 3.98
N THR A 355 9.62 15.02 2.85
CA THR A 355 8.43 15.83 2.59
C THR A 355 7.28 14.92 2.13
N LEU A 356 6.06 15.47 2.06
CA LEU A 356 4.91 14.72 1.53
C LEU A 356 5.17 14.16 0.12
N SER A 357 5.86 14.93 -0.73
CA SER A 357 6.22 14.49 -2.09
C SER A 357 7.17 13.27 -2.08
N ASN A 358 8.07 13.19 -1.09
CA ASN A 358 9.00 12.06 -0.93
C ASN A 358 8.30 10.83 -0.32
N LEU A 359 7.29 11.06 0.55
CA LEU A 359 6.52 9.99 1.18
C LEU A 359 5.58 9.28 0.18
N PHE A 360 5.04 10.05 -0.78
CA PHE A 360 4.16 9.57 -1.83
C PHE A 360 4.81 9.79 -3.20
N PRO A 361 5.89 9.06 -3.53
CA PRO A 361 6.55 9.22 -4.81
C PRO A 361 5.66 8.69 -5.94
N PRO A 362 5.83 9.20 -7.17
CA PRO A 362 5.01 8.80 -8.33
C PRO A 362 5.04 7.30 -8.65
N GLY A 363 6.15 6.63 -8.39
CA GLY A 363 6.38 5.22 -8.73
C GLY A 363 5.73 4.18 -7.80
N ARG A 364 4.87 4.58 -6.86
CA ARG A 364 4.23 3.66 -5.89
C ARG A 364 2.87 3.12 -6.35
N LEU A 365 2.57 3.21 -7.65
CA LEU A 365 1.42 2.55 -8.25
C LEU A 365 1.68 1.04 -8.27
N ASP A 366 0.67 0.26 -7.89
CA ASP A 366 0.73 -1.21 -7.81
C ASP A 366 0.70 -1.79 -9.24
N LEU A 367 1.79 -1.61 -10.00
CA LEU A 367 1.86 -1.86 -11.45
C LEU A 367 2.38 -3.27 -11.83
N GLY A 368 2.74 -4.11 -10.85
CA GLY A 368 3.30 -5.44 -11.12
C GLY A 368 4.78 -5.39 -11.54
N GLU A 369 5.38 -6.56 -11.80
CA GLU A 369 6.84 -6.76 -11.96
C GLU A 369 7.47 -6.25 -13.29
N GLU A 370 6.99 -5.14 -13.86
CA GLU A 370 7.62 -4.49 -15.04
C GLU A 370 8.19 -3.11 -14.64
N GLU A 371 9.23 -3.12 -13.79
CA GLU A 371 9.63 -1.97 -12.95
C GLU A 371 10.52 -0.88 -13.60
N GLU A 372 10.95 -0.96 -14.87
CA GLU A 372 11.91 0.04 -15.42
C GLU A 372 11.31 1.05 -16.42
N GLU A 373 10.42 0.66 -17.34
CA GLU A 373 9.88 1.59 -18.36
C GLU A 373 8.82 2.56 -17.81
N GLU A 374 8.09 2.17 -16.76
CA GLU A 374 7.05 3.00 -16.14
C GLU A 374 7.62 4.04 -15.16
N LEU A 375 8.82 3.83 -14.62
CA LEU A 375 9.48 4.83 -13.76
C LEU A 375 9.87 6.08 -14.56
N ASP A 376 10.33 5.91 -15.80
CA ASP A 376 10.62 7.01 -16.73
C ASP A 376 9.38 7.83 -17.09
N LEU A 377 8.19 7.22 -17.08
CA LEU A 377 6.94 7.93 -17.34
C LEU A 377 6.64 9.01 -16.29
N PHE A 378 6.94 8.71 -15.03
CA PHE A 378 6.64 9.60 -13.93
C PHE A 378 7.82 10.48 -13.52
N LEU A 379 8.94 10.42 -14.24
CA LEU A 379 10.11 11.24 -13.99
C LEU A 379 9.74 12.73 -14.12
N GLY A 380 9.88 13.47 -13.03
CA GLY A 380 9.53 14.89 -12.94
C GLY A 380 8.07 15.19 -12.58
N VAL A 381 7.21 14.18 -12.46
CA VAL A 381 5.84 14.39 -11.93
C VAL A 381 5.94 14.52 -10.41
N VAL A 382 5.43 15.63 -9.87
CA VAL A 382 5.40 15.87 -8.42
C VAL A 382 3.99 16.25 -7.98
N MET A 383 3.68 16.02 -6.71
CA MET A 383 2.45 16.52 -6.10
C MET A 383 2.37 18.04 -6.25
N GLU A 384 1.25 18.51 -6.78
CA GLU A 384 0.98 19.93 -6.92
C GLU A 384 0.55 20.54 -5.58
N GLU A 385 0.67 21.85 -5.44
CA GLU A 385 0.35 22.52 -4.20
C GLU A 385 -1.17 22.50 -3.94
N GLY A 386 -1.56 22.02 -2.76
CA GLY A 386 -2.98 21.86 -2.40
C GLY A 386 -3.63 20.60 -2.94
N GLU A 387 -2.98 19.87 -3.85
CA GLU A 387 -3.43 18.54 -4.32
C GLU A 387 -3.43 17.53 -3.17
N SER A 388 -4.47 16.70 -3.08
CA SER A 388 -4.51 15.62 -2.10
C SER A 388 -3.74 14.37 -2.56
N VAL A 389 -3.43 13.47 -1.64
CA VAL A 389 -2.77 12.20 -1.96
C VAL A 389 -3.63 11.35 -2.90
N VAL A 390 -4.95 11.33 -2.71
CA VAL A 390 -5.87 10.61 -3.60
C VAL A 390 -5.93 11.28 -4.98
N GLU A 391 -6.07 12.60 -5.05
CA GLU A 391 -6.07 13.36 -6.31
C GLU A 391 -4.78 13.14 -7.11
N PHE A 392 -3.63 13.19 -6.44
CA PHE A 392 -2.33 12.92 -7.04
C PHE A 392 -2.25 11.50 -7.62
N HIS A 393 -2.71 10.51 -6.86
CA HIS A 393 -2.69 9.12 -7.30
C HIS A 393 -3.64 8.88 -8.49
N GLU A 394 -4.79 9.55 -8.52
CA GLU A 394 -5.70 9.52 -9.66
C GLU A 394 -5.08 10.17 -10.91
N ARG A 395 -4.36 11.28 -10.76
CA ARG A 395 -3.61 11.92 -11.85
C ARG A 395 -2.51 11.03 -12.39
N LEU A 396 -1.76 10.35 -11.53
CA LEU A 396 -0.75 9.37 -11.95
C LEU A 396 -1.38 8.21 -12.73
N LYS A 397 -2.53 7.68 -12.28
CA LYS A 397 -3.29 6.67 -13.03
C LYS A 397 -3.75 7.17 -14.39
N GLN A 398 -4.18 8.42 -14.50
CA GLN A 398 -4.57 9.03 -15.77
C GLN A 398 -3.36 9.16 -16.71
N ILE A 399 -2.21 9.61 -16.21
CA ILE A 399 -0.96 9.67 -16.98
C ILE A 399 -0.55 8.27 -17.45
N ALA A 400 -0.57 7.27 -16.57
CA ALA A 400 -0.31 5.87 -16.89
C ALA A 400 -1.27 5.35 -17.98
N PHE A 401 -2.57 5.67 -17.85
CA PHE A 401 -3.60 5.28 -18.79
C PHE A 401 -3.47 5.98 -20.15
N GLU A 402 -3.12 7.27 -20.17
CA GLU A 402 -2.85 8.03 -21.38
C GLU A 402 -1.58 7.57 -22.08
N TYR A 403 -0.53 7.25 -21.32
CA TYR A 403 0.69 6.66 -21.83
C TYR A 403 0.44 5.25 -22.35
N GLY A 404 -0.29 4.42 -21.62
CA GLY A 404 -0.75 3.10 -22.08
C GLY A 404 -1.64 3.18 -23.31
N LYS A 405 -2.45 4.24 -23.46
CA LYS A 405 -3.17 4.56 -24.72
C LYS A 405 -2.22 4.92 -25.86
N LYS A 406 -1.19 5.76 -25.60
CA LYS A 406 -0.18 6.15 -26.60
C LYS A 406 0.73 4.98 -27.00
N MET A 407 1.12 4.11 -26.07
CA MET A 407 1.82 2.85 -26.32
C MET A 407 0.94 1.82 -27.05
N ARG A 408 -0.39 1.88 -26.89
CA ARG A 408 -1.34 1.09 -27.69
C ARG A 408 -1.67 1.71 -29.05
N GLU A 409 -1.25 2.95 -29.31
CA GLU A 409 -1.37 3.59 -30.62
C GLU A 409 -0.08 3.42 -31.45
N ILE A 410 0.52 2.22 -31.39
CA ILE A 410 1.37 1.80 -32.50
C ILE A 410 0.42 1.27 -33.59
N ASN A 411 0.20 2.10 -34.61
CA ASN A 411 -0.44 1.74 -35.87
C ASN A 411 0.45 0.72 -36.62
N LEU A 412 0.52 -0.52 -36.12
CA LEU A 412 1.29 -1.62 -36.70
C LEU A 412 0.61 -2.26 -37.92
N PHE A 413 -0.62 -1.85 -38.21
CA PHE A 413 -1.40 -2.36 -39.33
C PHE A 413 -2.05 -1.18 -40.02
N SER A 414 -1.96 -1.11 -41.35
CA SER A 414 -2.59 -0.02 -42.11
C SER A 414 -4.02 0.23 -41.62
N THR A 415 -4.44 1.50 -41.59
CA THR A 415 -5.76 1.99 -41.17
C THR A 415 -6.96 1.43 -41.96
N LYS A 416 -6.76 0.37 -42.76
CA LYS A 416 -7.70 -0.20 -43.72
C LYS A 416 -8.39 -1.49 -43.26
N THR A 417 -7.95 -2.15 -42.19
CA THR A 417 -8.64 -3.38 -41.72
C THR A 417 -9.90 -3.06 -40.92
N ILE A 418 -10.99 -3.73 -41.29
CA ILE A 418 -12.30 -3.69 -40.61
C ILE A 418 -12.40 -4.70 -39.45
N TYR A 419 -11.38 -5.54 -39.23
CA TYR A 419 -11.34 -6.58 -38.20
C TYR A 419 -10.48 -6.18 -37.00
N LEU A 420 -10.93 -6.52 -35.78
CA LEU A 420 -10.21 -6.18 -34.55
C LEU A 420 -9.22 -7.29 -34.17
N TRP A 421 -7.98 -7.17 -34.65
CA TRP A 421 -6.87 -8.00 -34.21
C TRP A 421 -6.44 -7.62 -32.79
N ASN A 422 -6.21 -8.63 -31.95
CA ASN A 422 -5.67 -8.47 -30.60
C ASN A 422 -4.22 -8.92 -30.58
N SER A 423 -3.34 -8.17 -29.91
CA SER A 423 -1.93 -8.53 -29.73
C SER A 423 -1.72 -9.21 -28.38
N PHE A 424 -1.02 -10.34 -28.37
CA PHE A 424 -0.53 -10.95 -27.13
C PHE A 424 0.93 -10.55 -26.86
N SER A 425 1.73 -10.40 -27.92
CA SER A 425 3.12 -9.92 -27.91
C SER A 425 3.44 -9.34 -29.30
N ASP A 426 4.63 -8.75 -29.46
CA ASP A 426 5.13 -8.27 -30.76
C ASP A 426 5.25 -9.37 -31.84
N ARG A 427 5.08 -10.64 -31.45
CA ARG A 427 5.25 -11.81 -32.32
C ARG A 427 3.98 -12.63 -32.50
N ALA A 428 2.84 -12.24 -31.92
CA ALA A 428 1.61 -13.00 -32.11
C ALA A 428 0.33 -12.17 -31.92
N TYR A 429 -0.57 -12.32 -32.90
CA TYR A 429 -1.87 -11.66 -32.95
C TYR A 429 -2.99 -12.69 -33.13
N TYR A 430 -4.20 -12.36 -32.71
CA TYR A 430 -5.36 -13.24 -32.90
C TYR A 430 -6.70 -12.51 -33.00
N ILE A 431 -7.69 -13.21 -33.56
CA ILE A 431 -9.10 -12.84 -33.60
C ILE A 431 -9.92 -13.99 -33.02
N SER A 432 -10.78 -13.69 -32.04
CA SER A 432 -11.80 -14.61 -31.53
C SER A 432 -13.07 -14.47 -32.34
N ILE A 433 -13.57 -15.59 -32.87
CA ILE A 433 -14.75 -15.62 -33.73
C ILE A 433 -16.03 -15.99 -32.95
N GLY A 434 -15.87 -16.33 -31.67
CA GLY A 434 -16.92 -16.91 -30.82
C GLY A 434 -16.85 -18.43 -30.80
N ASN A 435 -17.64 -19.06 -29.91
CA ASN A 435 -17.70 -20.52 -29.76
C ASN A 435 -16.34 -21.23 -29.63
N GLN A 436 -15.37 -20.60 -28.94
CA GLN A 436 -14.00 -21.13 -28.78
C GLN A 436 -13.22 -21.33 -30.10
N GLN A 437 -13.58 -20.59 -31.14
CA GLN A 437 -12.85 -20.57 -32.41
C GLN A 437 -11.98 -19.32 -32.51
N TYR A 438 -10.76 -19.51 -33.02
CA TYR A 438 -9.75 -18.45 -33.06
C TYR A 438 -8.93 -18.51 -34.34
N CYS A 439 -8.58 -17.35 -34.89
CA CYS A 439 -7.61 -17.23 -35.96
C CYS A 439 -6.37 -16.50 -35.43
N TYR A 440 -5.18 -17.02 -35.69
CA TYR A 440 -3.90 -16.54 -35.16
C TYR A 440 -2.95 -16.15 -36.29
N LEU A 441 -2.17 -15.10 -36.07
CA LEU A 441 -0.95 -14.78 -36.80
C LEU A 441 0.22 -14.94 -35.85
N ILE A 442 1.15 -15.85 -36.16
CA ILE A 442 2.29 -16.17 -35.29
C ILE A 442 3.58 -15.93 -36.07
N LYS A 443 4.50 -15.11 -35.52
CA LYS A 443 5.78 -14.81 -36.13
C LYS A 443 6.76 -15.96 -35.91
N GLU A 444 7.30 -16.48 -37.00
CA GLU A 444 8.45 -17.38 -37.04
C GLU A 444 9.58 -16.64 -37.78
N GLU A 445 10.64 -16.28 -37.05
CA GLU A 445 11.74 -15.42 -37.54
C GLU A 445 11.23 -14.07 -38.08
N GLU A 446 11.24 -13.87 -39.40
CA GLU A 446 10.76 -12.67 -40.10
C GLU A 446 9.42 -12.84 -40.83
N HIS A 447 8.86 -14.05 -40.82
CA HIS A 447 7.63 -14.38 -41.54
C HIS A 447 6.52 -14.84 -40.59
N TRP A 448 5.29 -14.90 -41.07
CA TRP A 448 4.08 -15.09 -40.27
C TRP A 448 3.28 -16.30 -40.73
N TRP A 449 2.99 -17.18 -39.77
CA TRP A 449 2.06 -18.29 -39.93
C TRP A 449 0.63 -17.86 -39.64
N ILE A 450 -0.30 -18.41 -40.43
CA ILE A 450 -1.73 -18.18 -40.25
C ILE A 450 -2.37 -19.49 -39.81
N ILE A 451 -3.00 -19.48 -38.63
CA ILE A 451 -3.50 -20.70 -38.00
C ILE A 451 -4.93 -20.48 -37.54
N PHE A 452 -5.82 -21.41 -37.88
CA PHE A 452 -7.18 -21.44 -37.39
C PHE A 452 -7.35 -22.57 -36.36
N GLU A 453 -7.94 -22.28 -35.21
CA GLU A 453 -8.32 -23.27 -34.21
C GLU A 453 -9.83 -23.42 -34.16
N ASN A 454 -10.29 -24.65 -34.37
CA ASN A 454 -11.70 -25.01 -34.24
C ASN A 454 -12.03 -25.48 -32.82
N GLN A 455 -13.32 -25.68 -32.50
CA GLN A 455 -13.84 -26.03 -31.17
C GLN A 455 -13.16 -27.27 -30.54
N ASN A 456 -12.70 -28.21 -31.38
CA ASN A 456 -11.99 -29.42 -30.95
C ASN A 456 -10.50 -29.18 -30.57
N LYS A 457 -10.06 -27.92 -30.51
CA LYS A 457 -8.66 -27.50 -30.25
C LYS A 457 -7.64 -27.97 -31.28
N GLN A 458 -8.12 -28.36 -32.47
CA GLN A 458 -7.29 -28.73 -33.60
C GLN A 458 -6.85 -27.48 -34.35
N LEU A 459 -5.56 -27.42 -34.68
CA LEU A 459 -4.93 -26.29 -35.37
C LEU A 459 -4.82 -26.59 -36.87
N TYR A 460 -5.36 -25.68 -37.67
CA TYR A 460 -5.44 -25.75 -39.12
C TYR A 460 -4.59 -24.63 -39.74
N PRO A 461 -3.49 -24.93 -40.44
CA PRO A 461 -2.74 -23.91 -41.16
C PRO A 461 -3.58 -23.42 -42.37
N LEU A 462 -3.77 -22.11 -42.50
CA LEU A 462 -4.51 -21.52 -43.62
C LEU A 462 -3.64 -21.30 -44.86
N HIS A 463 -2.32 -21.43 -44.72
CA HIS A 463 -1.36 -21.34 -45.81
C HIS A 463 -0.25 -22.38 -45.62
N HIS A 464 0.40 -22.79 -46.71
CA HIS A 464 1.38 -23.88 -46.72
C HIS A 464 2.78 -23.46 -46.25
N GLU A 465 3.07 -22.16 -46.25
CA GLU A 465 4.34 -21.56 -45.87
C GLU A 465 4.09 -20.25 -45.08
N PRO A 466 5.05 -19.79 -44.25
CA PRO A 466 4.94 -18.51 -43.58
C PRO A 466 5.11 -17.37 -44.59
N LEU A 467 4.37 -16.27 -44.40
CA LEU A 467 4.29 -15.16 -45.35
C LEU A 467 4.73 -13.85 -44.71
N SER A 468 4.97 -12.81 -45.53
CA SER A 468 5.07 -11.47 -44.96
C SER A 468 3.75 -11.08 -44.28
N LEU A 469 3.82 -10.16 -43.31
CA LEU A 469 2.68 -9.78 -42.48
C LEU A 469 1.45 -9.35 -43.30
N GLU A 470 1.66 -8.59 -44.37
CA GLU A 470 0.59 -8.08 -45.25
C GLU A 470 -0.16 -9.22 -45.95
N TYR A 471 0.56 -10.19 -46.51
CA TYR A 471 -0.05 -11.35 -47.16
C TYR A 471 -0.69 -12.29 -46.14
N ALA A 472 -0.05 -12.48 -44.99
CA ALA A 472 -0.58 -13.30 -43.92
C ALA A 472 -1.92 -12.75 -43.40
N GLN A 473 -1.98 -11.43 -43.18
CA GLN A 473 -3.19 -10.71 -42.81
C GLN A 473 -4.26 -10.82 -43.90
N GLY A 474 -3.91 -10.60 -45.17
CA GLY A 474 -4.87 -10.66 -46.27
C GLY A 474 -5.55 -12.03 -46.42
N ILE A 475 -4.79 -13.11 -46.27
CA ILE A 475 -5.34 -14.48 -46.32
C ILE A 475 -6.21 -14.76 -45.10
N ALA A 476 -5.77 -14.37 -43.90
CA ALA A 476 -6.55 -14.53 -42.68
C ALA A 476 -7.90 -13.78 -42.78
N GLU A 477 -7.89 -12.52 -43.23
CA GLU A 477 -9.09 -11.70 -43.34
C GLU A 477 -10.04 -12.21 -44.45
N ASN A 478 -9.51 -12.70 -45.57
CA ASN A 478 -10.33 -13.35 -46.60
C ASN A 478 -10.99 -14.64 -46.08
N PHE A 479 -10.27 -15.42 -45.27
CA PHE A 479 -10.85 -16.58 -44.59
C PHE A 479 -11.96 -16.16 -43.62
N LEU A 480 -11.72 -15.13 -42.80
CA LEU A 480 -12.68 -14.58 -41.85
C LEU A 480 -13.92 -13.97 -42.52
N SER A 481 -13.78 -13.33 -43.68
CA SER A 481 -14.92 -12.77 -44.42
C SER A 481 -15.90 -13.81 -44.92
N ASN A 482 -15.43 -15.05 -45.14
CA ASN A 482 -16.26 -16.17 -45.57
C ASN A 482 -16.98 -16.84 -44.41
N ILE A 483 -16.57 -16.60 -43.15
CA ILE A 483 -17.28 -17.07 -41.98
C ILE A 483 -18.47 -16.13 -41.73
N LYS A 484 -19.70 -16.66 -41.72
CA LYS A 484 -20.96 -15.90 -41.61
C LYS A 484 -21.21 -15.29 -40.22
N THR A 485 -20.24 -14.58 -39.65
CA THR A 485 -20.39 -13.88 -38.37
C THR A 485 -19.96 -12.42 -38.48
N LYS A 486 -20.90 -11.51 -38.20
CA LYS A 486 -20.64 -10.06 -38.18
C LYS A 486 -20.15 -9.57 -36.81
N ILE A 487 -19.92 -10.48 -35.86
CA ILE A 487 -19.55 -10.15 -34.48
C ILE A 487 -18.10 -9.65 -34.39
N ILE A 488 -17.23 -10.07 -35.31
CA ILE A 488 -15.78 -9.82 -35.33
C ILE A 488 -15.36 -8.47 -35.93
N LEU A 489 -16.31 -7.68 -36.44
CA LEU A 489 -16.04 -6.38 -37.06
C LEU A 489 -15.76 -5.31 -35.99
N LYS A 490 -14.82 -4.40 -36.26
CA LYS A 490 -14.51 -3.25 -35.39
C LYS A 490 -15.77 -2.42 -35.08
N GLU A 491 -16.61 -2.21 -36.09
CA GLU A 491 -17.84 -1.42 -36.01
C GLU A 491 -19.09 -2.27 -35.73
N ALA A 492 -18.94 -3.51 -35.26
CA ALA A 492 -20.09 -4.36 -35.00
C ALA A 492 -21.04 -3.70 -33.99
N ARG A 493 -22.32 -3.53 -34.37
CA ARG A 493 -23.32 -2.77 -33.58
C ARG A 493 -23.44 -3.22 -32.12
N TRP A 494 -23.24 -4.51 -31.85
CA TRP A 494 -23.33 -5.06 -30.49
C TRP A 494 -22.27 -4.47 -29.55
N ARG A 495 -21.13 -4.03 -30.10
CA ARG A 495 -20.00 -3.49 -29.34
C ARG A 495 -20.35 -2.19 -28.65
N ASN A 496 -21.32 -1.43 -29.17
CA ASN A 496 -21.79 -0.16 -28.58
C ASN A 496 -22.98 -0.34 -27.62
N LEU A 497 -23.48 -1.56 -27.43
CA LEU A 497 -24.57 -1.83 -26.50
C LEU A 497 -24.05 -1.80 -25.06
N ALA A 498 -24.94 -1.55 -24.09
CA ALA A 498 -24.58 -1.62 -22.67
C ALA A 498 -24.05 -3.00 -22.28
N MET A 499 -22.97 -3.01 -21.48
CA MET A 499 -22.33 -4.23 -20.98
C MET A 499 -23.33 -5.21 -20.35
N SER A 500 -23.19 -6.51 -20.66
CA SER A 500 -24.09 -7.53 -20.12
C SER A 500 -23.76 -7.91 -18.65
N PRO A 501 -24.74 -8.38 -17.86
CA PRO A 501 -24.50 -8.86 -16.50
C PRO A 501 -23.46 -9.97 -16.44
N ALA A 502 -23.47 -10.91 -17.40
CA ALA A 502 -22.47 -11.97 -17.45
C ALA A 502 -21.05 -11.46 -17.71
N GLN A 503 -20.87 -10.41 -18.53
CA GLN A 503 -19.57 -9.78 -18.73
C GLN A 503 -19.12 -9.03 -17.47
N ARG A 504 -20.06 -8.36 -16.80
CA ARG A 504 -19.82 -7.68 -15.53
C ARG A 504 -19.30 -8.65 -14.47
N ASP A 505 -20.01 -9.75 -14.25
CA ASP A 505 -19.59 -10.81 -13.33
C ASP A 505 -18.20 -11.35 -13.67
N GLN A 506 -17.88 -11.49 -14.96
CA GLN A 506 -16.56 -11.95 -15.41
C GLN A 506 -15.47 -10.90 -15.15
N LEU A 507 -15.73 -9.61 -15.38
CA LEU A 507 -14.78 -8.55 -15.07
C LEU A 507 -14.47 -8.51 -13.57
N GLU A 508 -15.51 -8.59 -12.73
CA GLU A 508 -15.37 -8.63 -11.27
C GLU A 508 -14.59 -9.86 -10.80
N ARG A 509 -14.91 -11.06 -11.33
CA ARG A 509 -14.19 -12.30 -10.99
C ARG A 509 -12.71 -12.24 -11.35
N ASN A 510 -12.36 -11.55 -12.44
CA ASN A 510 -10.98 -11.39 -12.87
C ASN A 510 -10.33 -10.09 -12.35
N ARG A 511 -11.01 -9.35 -11.45
CA ARG A 511 -10.53 -8.09 -10.86
C ARG A 511 -10.13 -7.04 -11.90
N ILE A 512 -10.87 -6.97 -13.01
CA ILE A 512 -10.71 -5.91 -14.00
C ILE A 512 -11.64 -4.75 -13.60
N ASP A 513 -11.07 -3.60 -13.31
CA ASP A 513 -11.84 -2.38 -13.05
C ASP A 513 -12.52 -1.89 -14.34
N TYR A 514 -13.79 -1.53 -14.24
CA TYR A 514 -14.61 -1.07 -15.36
C TYR A 514 -15.57 0.05 -14.93
N ASP A 515 -15.95 0.93 -15.85
CA ASP A 515 -16.99 1.94 -15.62
C ASP A 515 -18.38 1.33 -15.90
N GLN A 516 -19.41 1.69 -15.13
CA GLN A 516 -20.78 1.23 -15.37
C GLN A 516 -21.32 1.62 -16.75
N GLY A 517 -20.79 2.67 -17.37
CA GLY A 517 -21.06 3.09 -18.75
C GLY A 517 -20.32 2.29 -19.82
N TRP A 518 -19.48 1.31 -19.45
CA TRP A 518 -18.81 0.47 -20.45
C TRP A 518 -19.80 -0.23 -21.35
N THR A 519 -19.43 -0.22 -22.63
CA THR A 519 -20.14 -0.95 -23.66
C THR A 519 -19.72 -2.43 -23.65
N LYS A 520 -20.53 -3.30 -24.25
CA LYS A 520 -20.21 -4.73 -24.40
C LYS A 520 -18.89 -4.94 -25.13
N GLY A 521 -18.54 -4.06 -26.07
CA GLY A 521 -17.27 -4.09 -26.80
C GLY A 521 -16.09 -3.87 -25.87
N GLN A 522 -16.10 -2.77 -25.10
CA GLN A 522 -15.05 -2.45 -24.13
C GLN A 522 -14.87 -3.56 -23.08
N ALA A 523 -15.98 -4.07 -22.53
CA ALA A 523 -15.95 -5.18 -21.60
C ALA A 523 -15.38 -6.46 -22.22
N SER A 524 -15.74 -6.76 -23.47
CA SER A 524 -15.23 -7.93 -24.18
C SER A 524 -13.75 -7.80 -24.51
N ASP A 525 -13.27 -6.62 -24.87
CA ASP A 525 -11.87 -6.38 -25.19
C ASP A 525 -11.00 -6.54 -23.94
N ALA A 526 -11.44 -5.99 -22.81
CA ALA A 526 -10.74 -6.14 -21.53
C ALA A 526 -10.68 -7.60 -21.04
N LEU A 527 -11.79 -8.34 -21.16
CA LEU A 527 -11.80 -9.77 -20.84
C LEU A 527 -10.92 -10.57 -21.81
N ASN A 528 -10.90 -10.20 -23.08
CA ASN A 528 -10.05 -10.84 -24.08
C ASN A 528 -8.56 -10.61 -23.79
N ASP A 529 -8.13 -9.49 -23.21
CA ASP A 529 -6.73 -9.30 -22.80
C ASP A 529 -6.30 -10.37 -21.78
N ILE A 530 -7.14 -10.68 -20.79
CA ILE A 530 -6.83 -11.70 -19.77
C ILE A 530 -6.95 -13.13 -20.32
N TYR A 531 -8.08 -13.45 -20.95
CA TYR A 531 -8.33 -14.81 -21.43
C TYR A 531 -7.55 -15.14 -22.69
N GLY A 532 -7.38 -14.16 -23.56
CA GLY A 532 -6.63 -14.26 -24.82
C GLY A 532 -5.17 -14.59 -24.60
N ARG A 533 -4.50 -13.96 -23.62
CA ARG A 533 -3.12 -14.32 -23.26
C ARG A 533 -3.00 -15.81 -22.89
N ARG A 534 -3.92 -16.34 -22.08
CA ARG A 534 -3.92 -17.77 -21.68
C ARG A 534 -4.19 -18.73 -22.85
N VAL A 535 -5.05 -18.33 -23.78
CA VAL A 535 -5.38 -19.13 -24.97
C VAL A 535 -4.22 -19.10 -25.97
N ALA A 536 -3.70 -17.91 -26.28
CA ALA A 536 -2.61 -17.71 -27.23
C ALA A 536 -1.31 -18.37 -26.75
N ALA A 537 -0.94 -18.27 -25.47
CA ALA A 537 0.23 -18.95 -24.92
C ALA A 537 0.19 -20.47 -25.11
N LYS A 538 -1.00 -21.09 -24.97
CA LYS A 538 -1.18 -22.53 -25.24
C LYS A 538 -1.05 -22.89 -26.71
N VAL A 539 -1.39 -21.98 -27.61
CA VAL A 539 -1.29 -22.21 -29.06
C VAL A 539 0.15 -22.08 -29.52
N ILE A 540 0.88 -21.07 -29.05
CA ILE A 540 2.31 -20.90 -29.33
C ILE A 540 3.09 -22.13 -28.86
N HIS A 541 2.81 -22.65 -27.66
CA HIS A 541 3.49 -23.85 -27.17
C HIS A 541 3.17 -25.11 -28.00
N ARG A 542 2.00 -25.17 -28.64
CA ARG A 542 1.60 -26.29 -29.52
C ARG A 542 2.05 -26.10 -30.96
N PHE A 543 2.39 -24.88 -31.35
CA PHE A 543 2.79 -24.54 -32.70
C PHE A 543 4.18 -25.10 -33.02
N ASN A 544 4.31 -25.80 -34.14
CA ASN A 544 5.57 -26.31 -34.65
C ASN A 544 5.62 -26.12 -36.17
N GLY A 545 6.37 -25.11 -36.63
CA GLY A 545 6.45 -24.74 -38.04
C GLY A 545 6.95 -25.88 -38.94
N ASP A 546 7.95 -26.64 -38.49
CA ASP A 546 8.50 -27.77 -39.26
C ASP A 546 7.49 -28.89 -39.47
N LEU A 547 6.71 -29.21 -38.42
CA LEU A 547 5.63 -30.17 -38.50
C LEU A 547 4.55 -29.70 -39.48
N TYR A 548 4.17 -28.42 -39.47
CA TYR A 548 3.16 -27.91 -40.40
C TYR A 548 3.66 -27.88 -41.84
N ARG A 549 4.92 -27.53 -42.09
CA ARG A 549 5.53 -27.67 -43.42
C ARG A 549 5.47 -29.12 -43.90
N SER A 550 5.79 -30.08 -43.03
CA SER A 550 5.69 -31.50 -43.34
C SER A 550 4.26 -31.94 -43.66
N ILE A 551 3.26 -31.51 -42.87
CA ILE A 551 1.85 -31.81 -43.11
C ILE A 551 1.39 -31.23 -44.45
N MET A 552 1.75 -29.98 -44.74
CA MET A 552 1.32 -29.27 -45.96
C MET A 552 2.06 -29.73 -47.23
N SER A 553 3.21 -30.40 -47.07
CA SER A 553 3.92 -31.06 -48.18
C SER A 553 3.26 -32.38 -48.62
N ASN A 554 2.41 -32.96 -47.77
CA ASN A 554 1.65 -34.17 -48.09
C ASN A 554 0.31 -33.79 -48.74
N SER A 555 0.16 -34.09 -50.03
CA SER A 555 -1.03 -33.71 -50.82
C SER A 555 -2.34 -34.24 -50.25
N TYR A 556 -2.35 -35.47 -49.73
CA TYR A 556 -3.55 -36.09 -49.16
C TYR A 556 -4.01 -35.39 -47.87
N LEU A 557 -3.06 -35.08 -46.98
CA LEU A 557 -3.39 -34.37 -45.73
C LEU A 557 -3.80 -32.93 -46.00
N LYS A 558 -3.16 -32.26 -46.96
CA LYS A 558 -3.52 -30.91 -47.39
C LYS A 558 -4.93 -30.85 -47.98
N GLU A 559 -5.31 -31.81 -48.84
CA GLU A 559 -6.68 -31.91 -49.38
C GLU A 559 -7.70 -32.10 -48.26
N LYS A 560 -7.43 -33.03 -47.34
CA LYS A 560 -8.32 -33.28 -46.18
C LYS A 560 -8.49 -32.04 -45.28
N ILE A 561 -7.40 -31.32 -45.00
CA ILE A 561 -7.46 -30.06 -44.23
C ILE A 561 -8.30 -29.01 -44.97
N ASN A 562 -8.15 -28.88 -46.29
CA ASN A 562 -8.94 -27.95 -47.07
C ASN A 562 -10.44 -28.31 -47.07
N GLU A 563 -10.78 -29.61 -47.16
CA GLU A 563 -12.16 -30.08 -47.04
C GLU A 563 -12.75 -29.73 -45.65
N GLU A 564 -12.00 -29.97 -44.58
CA GLU A 564 -12.42 -29.61 -43.22
C GLU A 564 -12.61 -28.09 -43.06
N LEU A 565 -11.70 -27.27 -43.61
CA LEU A 565 -11.82 -25.81 -43.59
C LEU A 565 -13.03 -25.32 -44.41
N LEU A 566 -13.34 -25.95 -45.54
CA LEU A 566 -14.52 -25.63 -46.35
C LEU A 566 -15.82 -25.98 -45.63
N CYS A 567 -15.87 -27.13 -44.94
CA CYS A 567 -17.02 -27.49 -44.08
C CYS A 567 -17.24 -26.43 -43.00
N ILE A 568 -16.17 -26.02 -42.31
CA ILE A 568 -16.20 -24.96 -41.28
C ILE A 568 -16.73 -23.64 -41.84
N GLN A 569 -16.27 -23.22 -43.02
CA GLN A 569 -16.75 -22.00 -43.68
C GLN A 569 -18.23 -22.08 -44.09
N SER A 570 -18.70 -23.26 -44.48
CA SER A 570 -20.09 -23.48 -44.90
C SER A 570 -21.09 -23.56 -43.73
N GLY A 571 -20.61 -23.80 -42.50
CA GLY A 571 -21.44 -23.97 -41.31
C GLY A 571 -22.19 -25.31 -41.24
N LEU A 572 -21.75 -26.30 -42.01
CA LEU A 572 -22.22 -27.68 -41.93
C LEU A 572 -21.34 -28.41 -40.90
N GLU A 573 -21.94 -28.93 -39.83
CA GLU A 573 -21.27 -29.81 -38.85
C GLU A 573 -20.90 -31.17 -39.45
#